data_AF-A0A8A2F2K8-F1
#
_entry.id   AF-A0A8A2F2K8-F1
#
_cell.length_a   1.000
_cell.length_b   1.000
_cell.length_c   1.000
_cell.angle_alpha   90.00
_cell.angle_beta   90.00
_cell.angle_gamma   90.00
#
_symmetry.space_group_name_H-M   'P 1'
#
loop_
_entity.id
_entity.type
_entity.pdbx_description
1 polymer ?
#
loop_
_entity_poly.entity_id
_entity_poly.type
_entity_poly.pdbx_seq_one_letter_code
_entity_poly.pdbx_strand_id
1 'polypeptide(L)'
;MSLFLSVAVFWLVAGGLMCVCVALSMMGQWNREGVSPYECGFDPMLSARSSFSLRFFLLGVLFLVFDVEVVMVVPLLFVLYGGMEVIGVVCLVGFLHILTIGCLYERRDGSMDWVSEL
;
A
#
# COMPACT_ATOMS: atom_id res chain seq x y z
N MET A 1 -0.75 19.24 21.99
CA MET A 1 0.64 19.75 22.16
C MET A 1 1.66 18.62 22.14
N SER A 2 1.52 17.57 22.99
CA SER A 2 2.45 16.44 23.05
C SER A 2 2.57 15.64 21.75
N LEU A 3 1.46 15.42 21.05
CA LEU A 3 1.44 14.65 19.78
C LEU A 3 2.12 15.40 18.62
N PHE A 4 1.91 16.72 18.54
CA PHE A 4 2.64 17.55 17.58
C PHE A 4 4.14 17.60 17.88
N LEU A 5 4.50 17.63 19.17
CA LEU A 5 5.90 17.57 19.60
C LEU A 5 6.55 16.23 19.22
N SER A 6 5.88 15.09 19.45
CA SER A 6 6.44 13.78 19.12
C SER A 6 6.62 13.60 17.60
N VAL A 7 5.68 14.07 16.79
CA VAL A 7 5.81 14.05 15.33
C VAL A 7 6.96 14.96 14.86
N ALA A 8 7.09 16.16 15.41
CA ALA A 8 8.19 17.07 15.08
C ALA A 8 9.56 16.47 15.43
N VAL A 9 9.68 15.82 16.59
CA VAL A 9 10.91 15.13 17.00
C VAL A 9 11.25 13.99 16.03
N PHE A 10 10.28 13.19 15.59
CA PHE A 10 10.51 12.12 14.62
C PHE A 10 11.08 12.66 13.29
N TRP A 11 10.48 13.72 12.74
CA TRP A 11 10.97 14.36 11.52
C TRP A 11 12.38 14.94 11.67
N LEU A 12 12.68 15.57 12.81
CA LEU A 12 14.00 16.11 13.09
C LEU A 12 15.06 15.01 13.18
N VAL A 13 14.77 13.89 13.85
CA VAL A 13 15.70 12.77 13.97
C VAL A 13 15.93 12.10 12.62
N ALA A 14 14.86 11.81 11.87
CA ALA A 14 14.98 11.20 10.54
C ALA A 14 15.72 12.10 9.55
N GLY A 15 15.39 13.40 9.52
CA GLY A 15 16.08 14.39 8.69
C GLY A 15 17.55 14.57 9.09
N GLY A 16 17.84 14.62 10.39
CA GLY A 16 19.20 14.69 10.92
C GLY A 16 20.04 13.48 10.51
N LEU A 17 19.50 12.27 10.63
CA LEU A 17 20.17 11.03 10.20
C LEU A 17 20.46 11.07 8.69
N MET A 18 19.48 11.47 7.87
CA MET A 18 19.66 11.62 6.43
C MET A 18 20.79 12.61 6.09
N CYS A 19 20.84 13.77 6.76
CA CYS A 19 21.91 14.75 6.55
C CYS A 19 23.30 14.20 6.90
N VAL A 20 23.41 13.46 8.02
CA VAL A 20 24.68 12.82 8.42
C VAL A 20 25.09 11.78 7.37
N CYS A 21 24.18 10.92 6.92
CA CYS A 21 24.47 9.93 5.89
C CYS A 21 24.94 10.56 4.57
N VAL A 22 24.29 11.65 4.13
CA VAL A 22 24.71 12.38 2.92
C VAL A 22 26.07 13.06 3.11
N ALA A 23 26.31 13.70 4.25
CA ALA A 23 27.59 14.33 4.55
C ALA A 23 28.74 13.31 4.55
N LEU A 24 28.53 12.14 5.16
CA LEU A 24 29.49 11.04 5.14
C LEU A 24 29.71 10.49 3.72
N SER A 25 28.63 10.36 2.93
CA SER A 25 28.72 9.91 1.53
C SER A 25 29.52 10.87 0.66
N MET A 26 29.40 12.18 0.88
CA MET A 26 30.16 13.19 0.12
C MET A 26 31.66 13.18 0.42
N MET A 27 32.07 12.70 1.60
CA MET A 27 33.48 12.52 1.95
C MET A 27 34.11 11.30 1.27
N GLY A 28 33.30 10.38 0.73
CA GLY A 28 33.77 9.19 0.00
C GLY A 28 34.26 9.50 -1.41
N GLN A 29 35.11 8.62 -1.96
CA GLN A 29 35.51 8.67 -3.36
C GLN A 29 34.41 8.08 -4.25
N TRP A 30 33.98 8.84 -5.26
CA TRP A 30 32.99 8.39 -6.23
C TRP A 30 33.65 7.53 -7.30
N ASN A 31 33.46 6.21 -7.22
CA ASN A 31 33.90 5.28 -8.28
C ASN A 31 32.75 5.00 -9.25
N ARG A 32 33.04 4.88 -10.55
CA ARG A 32 32.04 4.63 -11.61
C ARG A 32 31.25 3.36 -11.37
N GLU A 33 31.90 2.30 -10.89
CA GLU A 33 31.28 1.01 -10.60
C GLU A 33 30.34 1.05 -9.38
N GLY A 34 30.58 1.96 -8.44
CA GLY A 34 29.71 2.18 -7.28
C GLY A 34 28.45 2.99 -7.61
N VAL A 35 28.47 3.75 -8.70
CA VAL A 35 27.33 4.56 -9.16
C VAL A 35 26.54 3.91 -10.31
N SER A 36 27.04 2.83 -10.91
CA SER A 36 26.33 2.06 -11.93
C SER A 36 25.26 1.13 -11.32
N PRO A 37 24.14 0.86 -12.04
CA PRO A 37 23.16 -0.12 -11.61
C PRO A 37 23.79 -1.50 -11.40
N TYR A 38 23.47 -2.15 -10.27
CA TYR A 38 23.99 -3.48 -9.94
C TYR A 38 23.02 -4.57 -10.41
N GLU A 39 23.40 -5.35 -11.44
CA GLU A 39 22.66 -6.54 -11.88
C GLU A 39 23.56 -7.79 -11.72
N CYS A 40 23.83 -8.17 -10.47
CA CYS A 40 24.64 -9.34 -10.11
C CYS A 40 26.07 -9.33 -10.69
N GLY A 41 26.64 -8.13 -10.92
CA GLY A 41 27.97 -7.96 -11.51
C GLY A 41 28.00 -7.93 -13.04
N PHE A 42 26.84 -7.92 -13.69
CA PHE A 42 26.71 -7.72 -15.14
C PHE A 42 26.22 -6.32 -15.47
N ASP A 43 26.55 -5.86 -16.68
CA ASP A 43 25.93 -4.66 -17.26
C ASP A 43 24.43 -4.91 -17.46
N PRO A 44 23.57 -3.93 -17.17
CA PRO A 44 22.14 -4.15 -17.14
C PRO A 44 21.60 -4.59 -18.51
N MET A 45 20.96 -5.75 -18.58
CA MET A 45 20.51 -6.34 -19.85
C MET A 45 19.27 -5.64 -20.41
N LEU A 46 18.45 -5.08 -19.51
CA LEU A 46 17.23 -4.36 -19.83
C LEU A 46 17.21 -3.02 -19.09
N SER A 47 16.51 -2.04 -19.67
CA SER A 47 16.22 -0.83 -18.93
C SER A 47 15.31 -1.15 -17.74
N ALA A 48 15.49 -0.47 -16.61
CA ALA A 48 14.60 -0.59 -15.44
C ALA A 48 13.12 -0.25 -15.74
N ARG A 49 12.82 0.30 -16.93
CA ARG A 49 11.46 0.54 -17.42
C ARG A 49 11.02 -0.65 -18.29
N SER A 50 10.62 -1.73 -17.64
CA SER A 50 9.98 -2.87 -18.29
C SER A 50 8.46 -2.70 -18.37
N SER A 51 7.82 -3.45 -19.26
CA SER A 51 6.36 -3.52 -19.33
C SER A 51 5.80 -4.03 -18.00
N PHE A 52 4.89 -3.27 -17.42
CA PHE A 52 4.24 -3.64 -16.16
C PHE A 52 3.19 -4.72 -16.37
N SER A 53 3.06 -5.64 -15.41
CA SER A 53 2.03 -6.66 -15.49
C SER A 53 0.65 -6.07 -15.20
N LEU A 54 -0.33 -6.30 -16.07
CA LEU A 54 -1.72 -5.87 -15.85
C LEU A 54 -2.34 -6.45 -14.58
N ARG A 55 -1.84 -7.58 -14.07
CA ARG A 55 -2.36 -8.22 -12.85
C ARG A 55 -2.09 -7.38 -11.60
N PHE A 56 -0.87 -6.86 -11.45
CA PHE A 56 -0.56 -5.91 -10.37
C PHE A 56 -1.39 -4.63 -10.47
N PHE A 57 -1.76 -4.20 -11.68
CA PHE A 57 -2.65 -3.05 -11.85
C PHE A 57 -4.07 -3.35 -11.37
N LEU A 58 -4.63 -4.50 -11.76
CA LEU A 58 -5.95 -4.94 -11.32
C LEU A 58 -6.04 -5.09 -9.80
N LEU A 59 -5.00 -5.62 -9.16
CA LEU A 59 -4.91 -5.68 -7.70
C LEU A 59 -4.91 -4.29 -7.04
N GLY A 60 -4.26 -3.30 -7.67
CA GLY A 60 -4.28 -1.92 -7.20
C GLY A 60 -5.65 -1.27 -7.30
N VAL A 61 -6.37 -1.49 -8.40
CA VAL A 61 -7.76 -1.02 -8.58
C VAL A 61 -8.68 -1.70 -7.56
N LEU A 62 -8.52 -3.01 -7.37
CA LEU A 62 -9.28 -3.78 -6.41
C LEU A 62 -9.09 -3.28 -4.98
N PHE A 63 -7.82 -3.04 -4.59
CA PHE A 63 -7.49 -2.46 -3.30
C PHE A 63 -8.15 -1.09 -3.10
N LEU A 64 -8.15 -0.23 -4.12
CA LEU A 64 -8.78 1.10 -4.05
C LEU A 64 -10.29 1.00 -3.79
N VAL A 65 -10.99 0.10 -4.50
CA VAL A 65 -12.43 -0.10 -4.31
C VAL A 65 -12.72 -0.60 -2.90
N PHE A 66 -12.01 -1.65 -2.45
CA PHE A 66 -12.20 -2.19 -1.10
C PHE A 66 -11.84 -1.17 0.00
N ASP A 67 -10.84 -0.33 -0.19
CA ASP A 67 -10.46 0.70 0.79
C ASP A 67 -11.59 1.74 0.96
N VAL A 68 -12.18 2.19 -0.16
CA VAL A 68 -13.36 3.08 -0.13
C VAL A 68 -14.54 2.44 0.59
N GLU A 69 -14.78 1.15 0.36
CA GLU A 69 -15.85 0.41 1.01
C GLU A 69 -15.63 0.26 2.52
N VAL A 70 -14.39 -0.01 2.97
CA VAL A 70 -14.04 -0.06 4.40
C VAL A 70 -14.23 1.30 5.07
N VAL A 71 -13.88 2.40 4.41
CA VAL A 71 -14.14 3.75 4.92
C VAL A 71 -15.63 3.99 5.16
N MET A 72 -16.53 3.40 4.35
CA MET A 72 -17.98 3.48 4.59
C MET A 72 -18.46 2.61 5.76
N VAL A 73 -17.78 1.51 6.08
CA VAL A 73 -18.14 0.66 7.24
C VAL A 73 -17.89 1.37 8.57
N VAL A 74 -16.83 2.18 8.67
CA VAL A 74 -16.41 2.81 9.93
C VAL A 74 -17.51 3.69 10.58
N PRO A 75 -18.18 4.61 9.86
CA PRO A 75 -19.31 5.37 10.40
C PRO A 75 -20.46 4.50 10.89
N LEU A 76 -20.77 3.40 10.17
CA LEU A 76 -21.82 2.45 10.55
C LEU A 76 -21.51 1.76 11.89
N LEU A 77 -20.24 1.45 12.17
CA LEU A 77 -19.81 0.89 13.45
C LEU A 77 -20.01 1.89 14.61
N PHE A 78 -19.77 3.18 14.38
CA PHE A 78 -20.01 4.21 15.39
C PHE A 78 -21.50 4.38 15.72
N VAL A 79 -22.39 4.27 14.71
CA VAL A 79 -23.85 4.31 14.92
C VAL A 79 -24.30 3.14 15.80
N LEU A 80 -23.81 1.93 15.54
CA LEU A 80 -24.12 0.75 16.35
C LEU A 80 -23.64 0.85 17.79
N TYR A 81 -22.48 1.49 18.02
CA TYR A 81 -21.97 1.72 19.36
C TYR A 81 -22.79 2.75 20.15
N GLY A 82 -23.36 3.75 19.45
CA GLY A 82 -24.21 4.79 20.04
C GLY A 82 -25.60 4.31 20.47
N GLY A 83 -26.03 3.13 20.02
CA GLY A 83 -27.32 2.51 20.37
C GLY A 83 -27.68 1.40 19.39
N MET A 84 -28.39 0.36 19.86
CA MET A 84 -28.83 -0.73 18.99
C MET A 84 -30.07 -0.35 18.19
N GLU A 85 -29.87 0.37 17.07
CA GLU A 85 -30.90 0.46 16.04
C GLU A 85 -30.87 -0.79 15.17
N VAL A 86 -31.96 -1.56 15.17
CA VAL A 86 -32.14 -2.75 14.33
C VAL A 86 -31.87 -2.43 12.85
N ILE A 87 -32.22 -1.22 12.41
CA ILE A 87 -31.95 -0.72 11.05
C ILE A 87 -30.44 -0.64 10.78
N GLY A 88 -29.64 -0.13 11.71
CA GLY A 88 -28.18 -0.05 11.56
C GLY A 88 -27.53 -1.43 11.43
N VAL A 89 -28.02 -2.42 12.19
CA VAL A 89 -27.52 -3.81 12.12
C VAL A 89 -27.87 -4.43 10.76
N VAL A 90 -29.11 -4.25 10.29
CA VAL A 90 -29.55 -4.76 8.98
C VAL A 90 -28.75 -4.12 7.85
N CYS A 91 -28.50 -2.81 7.91
CA CYS A 91 -27.66 -2.10 6.93
C CYS A 91 -26.22 -2.61 6.93
N LEU A 92 -25.61 -2.82 8.10
CA LEU A 92 -24.24 -3.36 8.19
C LEU A 92 -24.15 -4.76 7.59
N VAL A 93 -25.07 -5.66 7.97
CA VAL A 93 -25.10 -7.02 7.45
C VAL A 93 -25.35 -7.04 5.95
N GLY A 94 -26.28 -6.22 5.46
CA GLY A 94 -26.54 -6.06 4.02
C GLY A 94 -25.32 -5.55 3.26
N PHE A 95 -24.62 -4.55 3.81
CA PHE A 95 -23.40 -4.00 3.21
C PHE A 95 -22.28 -5.05 3.15
N LEU A 96 -22.01 -5.75 4.25
CA LEU A 96 -21.03 -6.84 4.30
C LEU A 96 -21.38 -7.99 3.33
N HIS A 97 -22.67 -8.25 3.13
CA HIS A 97 -23.12 -9.26 2.16
C HIS A 97 -22.79 -8.87 0.72
N ILE A 98 -23.02 -7.60 0.35
CA ILE A 98 -22.66 -7.06 -0.97
C ILE A 98 -21.15 -7.17 -1.20
N LEU A 99 -20.33 -6.78 -0.20
CA LEU A 99 -18.87 -6.92 -0.26
C LEU A 99 -18.42 -8.37 -0.50
N THR A 100 -19.03 -9.30 0.25
CA THR A 100 -18.71 -10.72 0.14
C THR A 100 -19.05 -11.24 -1.26
N ILE A 101 -20.20 -10.84 -1.82
CA ILE A 101 -20.60 -11.23 -3.17
C ILE A 101 -19.66 -10.65 -4.23
N GLY A 102 -19.29 -9.36 -4.12
CA GLY A 102 -18.34 -8.71 -5.03
C GLY A 102 -16.99 -9.43 -5.06
N CYS A 103 -16.43 -9.71 -3.89
CA CYS A 103 -15.18 -10.45 -3.74
C CYS A 103 -15.25 -11.87 -4.33
N LEU A 104 -16.37 -12.57 -4.13
CA LEU A 104 -16.58 -13.89 -4.72
C LEU A 104 -16.70 -13.83 -6.25
N TYR A 105 -17.30 -12.78 -6.79
CA TYR A 105 -17.43 -12.58 -8.23
C TYR A 105 -16.05 -12.37 -8.87
N GLU A 106 -15.22 -11.49 -8.32
CA GLU A 106 -13.88 -11.21 -8.85
C GLU A 106 -12.93 -12.40 -8.71
N ARG A 107 -13.10 -13.20 -7.66
CA ARG A 107 -12.38 -14.47 -7.54
C ARG A 107 -12.77 -15.47 -8.62
N ARG A 108 -14.05 -15.53 -9.03
CA ARG A 108 -14.49 -16.38 -10.14
C ARG A 108 -13.98 -15.90 -11.50
N ASP A 109 -13.77 -14.60 -11.66
CA ASP A 109 -13.24 -14.00 -12.90
C ASP A 109 -11.72 -14.21 -13.05
N GLY A 110 -11.05 -14.80 -12.06
CA GLY A 110 -9.62 -15.10 -12.11
C GLY A 110 -8.71 -13.89 -11.96
N SER A 111 -9.26 -12.71 -11.63
CA SER A 111 -8.49 -11.48 -11.36
C SER A 111 -7.50 -11.66 -10.19
N MET A 112 -7.85 -12.53 -9.23
CA MET A 112 -7.04 -12.87 -8.06
C MET A 112 -6.18 -14.12 -8.23
N ASP A 113 -6.25 -14.80 -9.38
CA ASP A 113 -5.50 -16.03 -9.58
C ASP A 113 -4.05 -15.70 -9.95
N TRP A 114 -3.17 -15.96 -8.99
CA TRP A 114 -1.73 -15.92 -9.20
C TRP A 114 -1.31 -17.24 -9.84
N VAL A 115 -0.98 -17.20 -11.14
CA VAL A 115 -0.28 -18.23 -11.92
C VAL A 115 -0.42 -19.65 -11.34
N SER A 116 -1.35 -20.43 -11.88
CA SER A 116 -1.01 -21.82 -12.20
C SER A 116 -0.50 -21.84 -13.64
N GLU A 117 0.29 -22.86 -13.99
CA GLU A 117 1.09 -23.00 -15.22
C GLU A 117 2.52 -22.44 -15.07
N LEU A 118 3.35 -23.32 -14.48
CA LEU A 118 4.73 -23.55 -14.92
C LEU A 118 4.77 -23.80 -16.43
#